data_AF-A0A4R4MZZ7-F1
#
_entry.id   AF-A0A4R4MZZ7-F1
#
_cell.length_a   1.000
_cell.length_b   1.000
_cell.length_c   1.000
_cell.angle_alpha   90.00
_cell.angle_beta   90.00
_cell.angle_gamma   90.00
#
_symmetry.space_group_name_H-M   'P 1'
#
loop_
_entity.id
_entity.type
_entity.pdbx_description
1 polymer ?
#
loop_
_entity_poly.entity_id
_entity_poly.type
_entity_poly.pdbx_seq_one_letter_code
_entity_poly.pdbx_strand_id
1 'polypeptide(L)' 'MSAPWQDDWDYTPDALDEAATLLDRLHTTAGRPGNSPAAEAAVTKALLNDLDVPTALRIAEQEGGRTTRLTMRTLALT' A
#
# COMPACT_ATOMS: atom_id res chain seq x y z
N MET A 1 -3.67 9.75 4.20
CA MET A 1 -3.64 9.80 2.71
C MET A 1 -2.31 9.24 2.16
N SER A 2 -2.26 8.68 0.93
CA SER A 2 -0.99 8.49 0.21
C SER A 2 -1.03 9.34 -1.06
N ALA A 3 -0.05 10.22 -1.24
CA ALA A 3 0.10 11.05 -2.42
C ALA A 3 1.28 10.54 -3.26
N PRO A 4 1.32 10.83 -4.57
CA PRO A 4 2.52 10.64 -5.37
C PRO A 4 3.73 11.28 -4.70
N TRP A 5 4.87 10.60 -4.71
CA TRP A 5 6.07 11.04 -3.99
C TRP A 5 6.63 12.38 -4.51
N GLN A 6 6.33 12.71 -5.76
CA GLN A 6 6.79 13.90 -6.47
C GLN A 6 5.92 15.13 -6.21
N ASP A 7 4.74 14.94 -5.61
CA ASP A 7 3.84 16.05 -5.27
C ASP A 7 4.31 16.69 -3.97
N ASP A 8 4.13 18.02 -3.87
CA ASP A 8 4.31 18.71 -2.60
C ASP A 8 3.32 18.18 -1.57
N TRP A 9 3.79 17.94 -0.34
CA TRP A 9 2.95 17.45 0.75
C TRP A 9 3.05 18.37 1.96
N ASP A 10 1.89 18.63 2.55
CA ASP A 10 1.79 19.37 3.80
C ASP A 10 1.65 18.41 4.98
N TYR A 11 2.43 18.66 6.01
CA TYR A 11 2.28 17.98 7.28
C TYR A 11 1.09 18.56 8.05
N THR A 12 0.16 17.68 8.44
CA THR A 12 -0.90 17.99 9.40
C THR A 12 -1.02 16.86 10.42
N PRO A 13 -1.40 17.13 11.68
CA PRO A 13 -1.69 16.08 12.66
C PRO A 13 -2.72 15.07 12.16
N ASP A 14 -3.81 15.55 11.53
CA ASP A 14 -4.88 14.70 11.00
C ASP A 14 -4.36 13.72 9.92
N ALA A 15 -3.38 14.13 9.11
CA ALA A 15 -2.76 13.24 8.12
C ALA A 15 -2.03 12.05 8.75
N LEU A 16 -1.53 12.17 9.99
CA LEU A 16 -0.94 11.05 10.73
C LEU A 16 -2.01 10.06 11.19
N ASP A 17 -3.15 10.54 11.69
CA ASP A 17 -4.25 9.68 12.12
C ASP A 17 -4.84 8.89 10.95
N GLU A 18 -4.95 9.53 9.79
CA GLU A 18 -5.31 8.85 8.55
C GLU A 18 -4.28 7.80 8.13
N ALA A 19 -2.99 8.10 8.26
CA ALA A 19 -1.92 7.17 7.92
C ALA A 19 -1.90 5.97 8.87
N ALA A 20 -2.14 6.19 10.18
CA ALA A 20 -2.27 5.12 11.17
C ALA A 20 -3.47 4.22 10.85
N THR A 21 -4.62 4.81 10.54
CA THR A 21 -5.83 4.07 10.13
C THR A 21 -5.57 3.23 8.88
N LEU A 22 -4.87 3.78 7.90
CA LEU A 22 -4.48 3.06 6.69
C LEU A 22 -3.55 1.88 7.02
N LEU A 23 -2.56 2.08 7.88
CA LEU A 23 -1.63 1.04 8.28
C LEU A 23 -2.34 -0.11 9.01
N ASP A 24 -3.27 0.19 9.91
CA ASP A 24 -4.09 -0.82 10.61
C ASP A 24 -4.93 -1.65 9.63
N ARG A 25 -5.51 -1.01 8.60
CA ARG A 25 -6.23 -1.74 7.53
C ARG A 25 -5.29 -2.66 6.77
N LEU A 26 -4.10 -2.20 6.40
CA LEU A 26 -3.12 -3.01 5.69
C LEU A 26 -2.66 -4.21 6.52
N HIS A 27 -2.40 -4.04 7.82
CA HIS A 27 -2.10 -5.17 8.70
C HIS A 27 -3.25 -6.17 8.77
N THR A 28 -4.49 -5.67 8.83
CA THR A 28 -5.70 -6.52 8.83
C THR A 28 -5.82 -7.30 7.51
N THR A 29 -5.61 -6.66 6.35
CA THR A 29 -5.71 -7.33 5.05
C THR A 29 -4.56 -8.28 4.79
N ALA A 30 -3.36 -7.99 5.32
CA ALA A 30 -2.21 -8.88 5.27
C ALA A 30 -2.45 -10.21 5.99
N GLY A 31 -3.35 -10.26 6.97
CA GLY A 31 -3.77 -11.50 7.63
C GLY A 31 -4.78 -12.35 6.84
N ARG A 32 -5.39 -11.81 5.79
CA ARG A 32 -6.41 -12.52 5.00
C ARG A 32 -5.80 -13.62 4.11
N PRO A 33 -6.52 -14.72 3.84
CA PRO A 33 -6.11 -15.66 2.81
C PRO A 33 -6.20 -14.99 1.43
N GLY A 34 -5.11 -15.02 0.67
CA GLY A 34 -5.02 -14.41 -0.66
C GLY A 34 -3.63 -14.65 -1.27
N ASN A 35 -3.60 -15.19 -2.48
CA ASN A 35 -2.38 -15.50 -3.23
C ASN A 35 -2.67 -15.36 -4.73
N SER A 36 -2.77 -14.12 -5.20
CA SER A 36 -3.04 -13.77 -6.58
C SER A 36 -1.73 -13.30 -7.25
N PRO A 37 -1.09 -14.15 -8.09
CA PRO A 37 0.13 -13.75 -8.81
C PRO A 37 -0.11 -12.56 -9.74
N ALA A 38 -1.32 -12.45 -10.30
CA ALA A 38 -1.72 -11.32 -11.13
C ALA A 38 -1.74 -10.01 -10.32
N ALA A 39 -2.22 -10.04 -9.07
CA ALA A 39 -2.19 -8.90 -8.18
C ALA A 39 -0.78 -8.50 -7.76
N GLU A 40 0.09 -9.48 -7.48
CA GLU A 40 1.51 -9.22 -7.19
C GLU A 40 2.23 -8.54 -8.38
N ALA A 41 1.97 -9.01 -9.60
CA ALA A 41 2.49 -8.39 -10.81
C ALA A 41 1.94 -6.97 -11.01
N ALA A 42 0.65 -6.74 -10.71
CA ALA A 42 0.02 -5.44 -10.82
C ALA A 42 0.60 -4.42 -9.81
N VAL A 43 0.82 -4.83 -8.56
CA VAL A 43 1.54 -4.02 -7.55
C VAL A 43 2.93 -3.68 -8.05
N THR A 44 3.68 -4.68 -8.52
CA THR A 44 5.06 -4.47 -9.01
C THR A 44 5.07 -3.48 -10.17
N LYS A 45 4.12 -3.59 -11.12
CA LYS A 45 3.98 -2.66 -12.23
C LYS A 45 3.66 -1.24 -11.77
N ALA A 46 2.81 -1.07 -10.76
CA ALA A 46 2.50 0.24 -10.20
C ALA A 46 3.73 0.87 -9.55
N LEU A 47 4.48 0.11 -8.76
CA LEU A 47 5.70 0.61 -8.12
C LEU A 47 6.81 0.96 -9.12
N LEU A 48 6.90 0.23 -10.24
CA LEU A 48 7.82 0.57 -11.35
C LEU A 48 7.35 1.79 -12.15
N ASN A 49 6.06 2.13 -12.10
CA ASN A 49 5.51 3.34 -12.70
C ASN A 49 5.64 4.50 -11.71
N ASP A 50 6.89 4.94 -11.53
CA ASP A 50 7.22 6.12 -10.75
C ASP A 50 6.72 6.07 -9.29
N LEU A 51 6.87 4.91 -8.65
CA LEU A 51 6.50 4.73 -7.24
C LEU A 51 5.05 5.15 -6.99
N ASP A 52 4.12 4.69 -7.85
CA ASP A 52 2.67 4.87 -7.65
C ASP A 52 2.19 4.03 -6.44
N VAL A 53 2.55 4.53 -5.25
CA VAL A 53 2.18 4.00 -3.94
C VAL A 53 0.67 4.00 -3.75
N PRO A 54 -0.10 5.04 -4.12
CA PRO A 54 -1.55 5.00 -3.99
C PRO A 54 -2.19 3.83 -4.73
N THR A 55 -1.77 3.57 -5.97
CA THR A 55 -2.28 2.41 -6.74
C THR A 55 -1.83 1.09 -6.14
N ALA A 56 -0.56 0.98 -5.73
CA ALA A 56 -0.03 -0.23 -5.12
C ALA A 56 -0.77 -0.60 -3.82
N LEU A 57 -1.02 0.38 -2.94
CA LEU A 57 -1.74 0.18 -1.68
C LEU A 57 -3.21 -0.18 -1.92
N ARG A 58 -3.88 0.44 -2.90
CA ARG A 58 -5.25 0.09 -3.26
C ARG A 58 -5.37 -1.37 -3.73
N ILE A 59 -4.44 -1.84 -4.58
CA ILE A 59 -4.42 -3.24 -5.04
C ILE A 59 -4.17 -4.19 -3.85
N ALA A 60 -3.22 -3.82 -2.98
CA ALA A 60 -2.91 -4.57 -1.78
C ALA A 60 -4.08 -4.70 -0.80
N GLU A 61 -4.87 -3.64 -0.59
CA GLU A 61 -6.07 -3.67 0.26
C GLU A 61 -7.18 -4.54 -0.35
N GLN A 62 -7.36 -4.48 -1.67
CA GLN A 62 -8.40 -5.23 -2.39
C GLN A 62 -8.14 -6.74 -2.37
N GLU A 63 -6.89 -7.15 -2.62
CA GLU A 63 -6.53 -8.56 -2.79
C GLU A 63 -6.13 -9.22 -1.46
N GLY A 64 -5.55 -8.45 -0.54
CA GLY A 64 -5.14 -8.96 0.77
C GLY A 64 -3.95 -9.92 0.72
N GLY A 65 -3.73 -10.59 1.85
CA GLY A 65 -2.84 -11.73 1.98
C GLY A 65 -1.42 -11.47 1.48
N ARG A 66 -0.95 -12.31 0.54
CA ARG A 66 0.42 -12.25 0.06
C ARG A 66 0.74 -10.96 -0.70
N THR A 67 -0.22 -10.44 -1.45
CA THR A 67 -0.07 -9.17 -2.19
C THR A 67 0.15 -8.01 -1.22
N THR A 68 -0.60 -7.96 -0.11
CA THR A 68 -0.38 -6.93 0.92
C THR A 68 0.99 -7.07 1.57
N ARG A 69 1.37 -8.29 1.99
CA ARG A 69 2.68 -8.52 2.63
C ARG A 69 3.85 -8.15 1.72
N LEU A 70 3.75 -8.47 0.43
CA LEU A 70 4.75 -8.06 -0.57
C LEU A 70 4.86 -6.54 -0.61
N THR A 71 3.73 -5.84 -0.74
CA THR A 71 3.69 -4.38 -0.82
C THR A 71 4.30 -3.73 0.42
N MET A 72 3.90 -4.18 1.62
CA MET A 72 4.42 -3.66 2.88
C MET A 72 5.93 -3.89 3.02
N ARG A 73 6.42 -5.07 2.63
CA ARG A 73 7.86 -5.37 2.65
C ARG A 73 8.65 -4.50 1.69
N THR A 74 8.14 -4.29 0.48
CA THR A 74 8.81 -3.46 -0.54
C THR A 74 8.88 -1.99 -0.11
N LEU A 75 7.85 -1.49 0.56
CA LEU A 75 7.78 -0.12 1.07
C LEU A 75 8.36 0.04 2.48
N ALA A 76 8.98 -1.00 3.04
CA ALA A 76 9.55 -1.02 4.39
C ALA A 76 8.56 -0.60 5.50
N LEU A 77 7.30 -1.03 5.40
CA LEU A 77 6.22 -0.77 6.37
C LEU A 77 6.09 -1.87 7.44
N THR A 78 7.18 -2.62 7.70
CA THR A 78 7.22 -3.80 8.58
C THR A 78 8.42 -3.78 9.50
#